data_AF-A0A7W4YPB2-F1
#
_entry.id   AF-A0A7W4YPB2-F1
#
_cell.length_a   1.000
_cell.length_b   1.000
_cell.length_c   1.000
_cell.angle_alpha   90.00
_cell.angle_beta   90.00
_cell.angle_gamma   90.00
#
_symmetry.space_group_name_H-M   'P 1'
#
loop_
_entity.id
_entity.type
_entity.pdbx_description
1 polymer ?
#
loop_
_entity_poly.entity_id
_entity_poly.type
_entity_poly.pdbx_seq_one_letter_code
_entity_poly.pdbx_strand_id
1 'polypeptide(L)'
;MQSKTRNIFILGIMAGAAATLVACGGGGDDAPAPGQPSQPSATVSGKAVDFYLSGSTVTFLDCENKTAVTNATGDFTFPAGCTKSALKVTGGTDAGTKLPFAGVLQAAAIDYREGVTQVVSPLTTLAVQLGAGSVAPLATGLGLAGKDLATLDPMQDAQALRAAVVVQQLVDHVSKTLTGLGEGGTLTPADSAAAASKAVATAVAGASGTADLSSGALVAGVVSSAVQNAQAGLPASLQSNIGAVATNVAALAAPVIAGEVDSVSTALEAIDISSSPTETLSALIEGGSINIVTQSAQAATTTALVQAVTDSALTNAANAAGLAQLGDAVSSGSAAQIQQVAANLGGVVDAGAINSVADAVRLKNSLVLSNLTINGVSQPITDTITATGGSLDAIQVGVAQNGDAFNGGPTQVRAGLSYTYNGNQVDVIIENVTLTFNGSQLVDAVVPANTAYSFRVSGGLSVAASLTNAAADSLFSSANGGSLNLPFTTFLGKLRSSGALSQAQVDALTPKATSTFPVTFATTTGLPGRDVRVGMLVNNDIAFAKTALVKTDAEMVVGDGLKTTVTLNP
;
A
#
# COMPACT_ATOMS: atom_id res chain seq x y z
N MET A 1 -16.17 33.62 -13.35
CA MET A 1 -15.94 33.05 -14.70
C MET A 1 -14.50 32.61 -14.77
N GLN A 2 -14.25 31.33 -14.48
CA GLN A 2 -12.92 30.72 -14.44
C GLN A 2 -12.64 30.03 -15.78
N SER A 3 -11.51 30.37 -16.39
CA SER A 3 -10.97 29.65 -17.54
C SER A 3 -10.29 28.37 -17.04
N LYS A 4 -10.88 27.21 -17.37
CA LYS A 4 -10.25 25.89 -17.20
C LYS A 4 -9.30 25.66 -18.38
N THR A 5 -8.00 25.75 -18.16
CA THR A 5 -7.00 25.32 -19.13
C THR A 5 -6.92 23.79 -19.09
N ARG A 6 -7.65 23.15 -20.01
CA ARG A 6 -7.51 21.72 -20.36
C ARG A 6 -6.37 21.59 -21.36
N ASN A 7 -5.24 21.01 -20.98
CA ASN A 7 -4.27 20.49 -21.93
C ASN A 7 -4.46 18.98 -22.06
N ILE A 8 -5.31 18.61 -23.01
CA ILE A 8 -5.42 17.27 -23.57
C ILE A 8 -4.34 17.17 -24.65
N PHE A 9 -3.27 16.41 -24.41
CA PHE A 9 -2.34 16.01 -25.45
C PHE A 9 -2.57 14.52 -25.73
N ILE A 10 -3.52 14.25 -26.63
CA ILE A 10 -3.73 12.95 -27.25
C ILE A 10 -2.73 12.84 -28.39
N LEU A 11 -1.76 11.93 -28.28
CA LEU A 11 -1.01 11.41 -29.42
C LEU A 11 -1.27 9.92 -29.50
N GLY A 12 -2.22 9.56 -30.35
CA GLY A 12 -2.39 8.20 -30.81
C GLY A 12 -1.22 7.82 -31.70
N ILE A 13 -0.64 6.65 -31.44
CA ILE A 13 0.23 5.97 -32.41
C ILE A 13 -0.38 4.60 -32.67
N MET A 14 -0.70 4.44 -33.95
CA MET A 14 -1.28 3.25 -34.59
C MET A 14 -0.40 2.02 -34.37
N ALA A 15 -1.07 0.89 -34.16
CA ALA A 15 -0.52 -0.44 -34.35
C ALA A 15 -0.07 -0.63 -35.81
N GLY A 16 1.14 -1.15 -36.00
CA GLY A 16 1.66 -1.58 -37.28
C GLY A 16 2.37 -2.92 -37.11
N ALA A 17 1.64 -4.02 -37.29
CA ALA A 17 2.23 -5.32 -37.52
C ALA A 17 2.66 -5.40 -38.99
N ALA A 18 3.93 -5.70 -39.25
CA ALA A 18 4.37 -6.22 -40.54
C ALA A 18 5.58 -7.14 -40.32
N ALA A 19 5.30 -8.44 -40.29
CA ALA A 19 6.30 -9.47 -40.53
C ALA A 19 6.51 -9.58 -42.05
N THR A 20 7.76 -9.46 -42.49
CA THR A 20 8.21 -10.02 -43.77
C THR A 20 9.60 -10.59 -43.61
N LEU A 21 9.69 -11.92 -43.55
CA LEU A 21 10.87 -12.66 -43.96
C LEU A 21 11.06 -12.42 -45.47
N VAL A 22 12.26 -11.98 -45.87
CA VAL A 22 12.77 -12.22 -47.21
C VAL A 22 14.19 -12.75 -47.08
N ALA A 23 14.31 -14.05 -47.34
CA ALA A 23 15.54 -14.72 -47.69
C ALA A 23 15.57 -14.90 -49.22
N CYS A 24 16.54 -14.27 -49.88
CA CYS A 24 17.08 -14.58 -51.20
C CYS A 24 18.29 -13.63 -51.37
N GLY A 25 19.54 -14.07 -51.39
CA GLY A 25 20.10 -14.88 -52.46
C GLY A 25 20.75 -13.95 -53.49
N GLY A 26 22.04 -13.65 -53.32
CA GLY A 26 22.81 -12.84 -54.26
C GLY A 26 24.28 -12.78 -53.86
N GLY A 27 25.09 -13.62 -54.52
CA GLY A 27 26.52 -13.78 -54.24
C GLY A 27 27.39 -12.61 -54.70
N GLY A 28 28.54 -12.50 -54.05
CA GLY A 28 29.67 -11.67 -54.43
C GLY A 28 30.89 -12.19 -53.68
N ASP A 29 31.78 -12.83 -54.42
CA ASP A 29 33.02 -13.45 -53.96
C ASP A 29 33.93 -12.43 -53.28
N ASP A 30 34.32 -12.70 -52.03
CA ASP A 30 35.62 -12.34 -51.47
C ASP A 30 35.83 -13.13 -50.18
N ALA A 31 36.74 -14.10 -50.23
CA ALA A 31 37.08 -14.95 -49.10
C ALA A 31 38.07 -14.25 -48.14
N PRO A 32 37.78 -14.18 -46.83
CA PRO A 32 38.82 -14.09 -45.81
C PRO A 32 39.02 -15.44 -45.11
N ALA A 33 40.24 -15.63 -44.61
CA ALA A 33 40.82 -16.87 -44.10
C ALA A 33 40.00 -17.62 -43.02
N PRO A 34 40.14 -18.95 -42.91
CA PRO A 34 39.44 -19.77 -41.93
C PRO A 34 40.10 -19.63 -40.54
N GLY A 35 39.38 -19.13 -39.54
CA GLY A 35 39.88 -19.19 -38.17
C GLY A 35 39.26 -18.25 -37.14
N GLN A 36 37.96 -18.37 -36.87
CA GLN A 36 37.42 -18.27 -35.50
C GLN A 36 35.96 -18.74 -35.54
N PRO A 37 35.52 -19.73 -34.73
CA PRO A 37 34.10 -19.87 -34.48
C PRO A 37 33.65 -18.56 -33.84
N SER A 38 32.74 -17.85 -34.49
CA SER A 38 31.99 -16.75 -33.88
C SER A 38 31.19 -17.35 -32.73
N GLN A 39 31.80 -17.35 -31.54
CA GLN A 39 31.13 -17.69 -30.31
C GLN A 39 29.90 -16.77 -30.24
N PRO A 40 28.67 -17.30 -30.05
CA PRO A 40 27.52 -16.44 -29.84
C PRO A 40 27.86 -15.50 -28.69
N SER A 41 27.85 -14.19 -28.92
CA SER A 41 28.01 -13.24 -27.82
C SER A 41 26.88 -13.53 -26.85
N ALA A 42 27.21 -14.03 -25.65
CA ALA A 42 26.20 -14.41 -24.69
C ALA A 42 25.28 -13.21 -24.40
N THR A 43 23.99 -13.38 -24.66
CA THR A 43 23.00 -12.33 -24.45
C THR A 43 22.77 -12.15 -22.95
N VAL A 44 23.36 -11.10 -22.37
CA VAL A 44 23.14 -10.77 -20.96
C VAL A 44 21.79 -10.08 -20.82
N SER A 45 20.97 -10.57 -19.89
CA SER A 45 19.61 -10.06 -19.65
C SER A 45 19.51 -9.48 -18.25
N GLY A 46 18.63 -8.50 -18.09
CA GLY A 46 18.26 -7.95 -16.80
C GLY A 46 16.76 -7.69 -16.73
N LYS A 47 16.30 -7.34 -15.52
CA LYS A 47 14.88 -7.09 -15.24
C LYS A 47 14.71 -5.90 -14.30
N ALA A 48 13.76 -5.02 -14.57
CA ALA A 48 13.39 -3.90 -13.69
C ALA A 48 12.06 -4.17 -12.96
N VAL A 49 12.07 -4.07 -11.63
CA VAL A 49 10.97 -4.53 -10.77
C VAL A 49 10.69 -3.61 -9.58
N ASP A 50 9.59 -2.88 -9.65
CA ASP A 50 8.81 -2.21 -8.61
C ASP A 50 7.32 -2.54 -8.86
N PHE A 51 6.99 -3.84 -8.86
CA PHE A 51 6.25 -4.54 -9.95
C PHE A 51 6.90 -4.35 -11.32
N TYR A 52 6.51 -5.12 -12.34
CA TYR A 52 7.22 -5.03 -13.61
C TYR A 52 7.11 -3.63 -14.23
N LEU A 53 8.26 -3.00 -14.47
CA LEU A 53 8.32 -1.68 -15.06
C LEU A 53 8.38 -1.78 -16.59
N SER A 54 7.34 -1.32 -17.27
CA SER A 54 7.20 -1.40 -18.72
C SER A 54 7.61 -0.09 -19.41
N GLY A 55 8.42 -0.17 -20.46
CA GLY A 55 8.86 1.00 -21.24
C GLY A 55 9.83 1.92 -20.49
N SER A 56 10.49 1.43 -19.45
CA SER A 56 11.48 2.18 -18.68
C SER A 56 12.80 2.25 -19.41
N THR A 57 13.52 3.35 -19.24
CA THR A 57 14.88 3.51 -19.77
C THR A 57 15.88 2.94 -18.77
N VAL A 58 16.67 1.95 -19.21
CA VAL A 58 17.79 1.38 -18.45
C VAL A 58 19.08 1.99 -18.95
N THR A 59 19.79 2.72 -18.10
CA THR A 59 21.09 3.33 -18.39
C THR A 59 22.22 2.48 -17.81
N PHE A 60 23.21 2.15 -18.64
CA PHE A 60 24.39 1.37 -18.28
C PHE A 60 25.52 2.33 -17.90
N LEU A 61 25.66 2.61 -16.60
CA LEU A 61 26.51 3.68 -16.06
C LEU A 61 28.01 3.47 -16.34
N ASP A 62 28.45 2.21 -16.41
CA ASP A 62 29.85 1.85 -16.68
C ASP A 62 30.09 1.52 -18.16
N CYS A 63 29.10 1.78 -19.03
CA CYS A 63 29.18 1.48 -20.46
C CYS A 63 28.74 2.68 -21.30
N GLU A 64 29.46 3.80 -21.14
CA GLU A 64 29.24 5.05 -21.89
C GLU A 64 27.80 5.59 -21.80
N ASN A 65 27.07 5.25 -20.73
CA ASN A 65 25.64 5.54 -20.58
C ASN A 65 24.78 5.05 -21.75
N LYS A 66 25.17 3.95 -22.41
CA LYS A 66 24.29 3.27 -23.36
C LYS A 66 22.97 2.91 -22.67
N THR A 67 21.91 2.81 -23.46
CA THR A 67 20.56 2.57 -22.94
C THR A 67 19.89 1.35 -23.54
N ALA A 68 19.01 0.73 -22.77
CA ALA A 68 18.01 -0.23 -23.24
C ALA A 68 16.61 0.19 -22.74
N VAL A 69 15.56 -0.43 -23.28
CA VAL A 69 14.17 -0.21 -22.86
C VAL A 69 13.57 -1.51 -22.37
N THR A 70 12.83 -1.46 -21.26
CA THR A 70 12.16 -2.64 -20.72
C THR A 70 10.90 -2.99 -21.51
N ASN A 71 10.60 -4.28 -21.61
CA ASN A 71 9.33 -4.78 -22.15
C ASN A 71 8.23 -4.81 -21.06
N ALA A 72 7.07 -5.38 -21.39
CA ALA A 72 5.91 -5.47 -20.47
C ALA A 72 6.17 -6.27 -19.17
N THR A 73 7.16 -7.16 -19.17
CA THR A 73 7.56 -7.99 -18.02
C THR A 73 8.84 -7.47 -17.34
N GLY A 74 9.21 -6.22 -17.64
CA GLY A 74 10.38 -5.56 -17.08
C GLY A 74 11.71 -6.03 -17.65
N ASP A 75 11.72 -6.98 -18.59
CA ASP A 75 12.95 -7.53 -19.14
C ASP A 75 13.60 -6.56 -20.12
N PHE A 76 14.94 -6.55 -20.11
CA PHE A 76 15.77 -5.84 -21.06
C PHE A 76 17.04 -6.63 -21.37
N THR A 77 17.65 -6.33 -22.52
CA THR A 77 18.90 -6.94 -22.96
C THR A 77 20.04 -5.92 -22.88
N PHE A 78 21.22 -6.39 -22.46
CA PHE A 78 22.40 -5.56 -22.36
C PHE A 78 22.89 -5.18 -23.77
N PRO A 79 23.25 -3.90 -24.01
CA PRO A 79 23.87 -3.51 -25.27
C PRO A 79 25.18 -4.26 -25.51
N ALA A 80 25.53 -4.45 -26.79
CA ALA A 80 26.78 -5.12 -27.16
C ALA A 80 28.00 -4.45 -26.49
N GLY A 81 28.84 -5.27 -25.87
CA GLY A 81 30.03 -4.84 -25.13
C GLY A 81 29.79 -4.37 -23.69
N CYS A 82 28.54 -4.33 -23.21
CA CYS A 82 28.21 -3.85 -21.85
C CYS A 82 27.98 -4.98 -20.82
N THR A 83 28.62 -6.14 -20.97
CA THR A 83 28.30 -7.38 -20.20
C THR A 83 28.47 -7.26 -18.67
N LYS A 84 29.04 -6.15 -18.18
CA LYS A 84 29.10 -5.76 -16.77
C LYS A 84 28.90 -4.25 -16.67
N SER A 85 27.88 -3.80 -15.95
CA SER A 85 27.64 -2.39 -15.67
C SER A 85 26.73 -2.22 -14.46
N ALA A 86 26.96 -1.18 -13.67
CA ALA A 86 25.94 -0.64 -12.79
C ALA A 86 24.80 -0.09 -13.64
N LEU A 87 23.59 -0.21 -13.12
CA LEU A 87 22.37 0.07 -13.84
C LEU A 87 21.58 1.17 -13.14
N LYS A 88 20.95 2.03 -13.93
CA LYS A 88 19.97 3.03 -13.47
C LYS A 88 18.72 2.91 -14.32
N VAL A 89 17.56 2.78 -13.68
CA VAL A 89 16.25 2.70 -14.36
C VAL A 89 15.40 3.92 -14.00
N THR A 90 14.81 4.55 -15.01
CA THR A 90 13.92 5.71 -14.88
C THR A 90 12.78 5.66 -15.89
N GLY A 91 11.65 6.29 -15.55
CA GLY A 91 10.49 6.39 -16.43
C GLY A 91 9.78 5.05 -16.64
N GLY A 92 8.90 5.00 -17.62
CA GLY A 92 8.04 3.84 -17.89
C GLY A 92 6.75 3.86 -17.08
N THR A 93 6.04 2.74 -17.09
CA THR A 93 4.78 2.53 -16.37
C THR A 93 4.91 1.33 -15.45
N ASP A 94 4.51 1.53 -14.21
CA ASP A 94 4.42 0.46 -13.24
C ASP A 94 3.26 -0.50 -13.57
N ALA A 95 3.54 -1.79 -13.74
CA ALA A 95 2.52 -2.78 -14.08
C ALA A 95 1.49 -2.97 -12.97
N GLY A 96 1.84 -2.74 -11.69
CA GLY A 96 0.91 -2.88 -10.58
C GLY A 96 -0.13 -1.78 -10.56
N THR A 97 0.31 -0.56 -10.28
CA THR A 97 -0.50 0.65 -10.11
C THR A 97 -1.00 1.26 -11.42
N LYS A 98 -0.41 0.88 -12.55
CA LYS A 98 -0.64 1.50 -13.88
C LYS A 98 -0.27 2.99 -13.94
N LEU A 99 0.51 3.47 -12.97
CA LEU A 99 0.98 4.86 -12.94
C LEU A 99 2.34 5.00 -13.64
N PRO A 100 2.67 6.20 -14.16
CA PRO A 100 4.03 6.50 -14.59
C PRO A 100 5.03 6.32 -13.44
N PHE A 101 6.13 5.62 -13.70
CA PHE A 101 7.20 5.47 -12.71
C PHE A 101 8.05 6.74 -12.66
N ALA A 102 7.92 7.50 -11.56
CA ALA A 102 8.64 8.75 -11.34
C ALA A 102 9.94 8.60 -10.54
N GLY A 103 10.22 7.39 -10.03
CA GLY A 103 11.39 7.10 -9.20
C GLY A 103 12.68 6.86 -9.99
N VAL A 104 13.72 6.46 -9.25
CA VAL A 104 15.00 6.01 -9.79
C VAL A 104 15.34 4.69 -9.12
N LEU A 105 15.48 3.61 -9.89
CA LEU A 105 16.01 2.34 -9.38
C LEU A 105 17.46 2.16 -9.81
N GLN A 106 18.25 1.52 -8.97
CA GLN A 106 19.67 1.26 -9.22
C GLN A 106 20.06 -0.17 -8.87
N ALA A 107 21.07 -0.68 -9.56
CA ALA A 107 21.74 -1.93 -9.22
C ALA A 107 23.25 -1.81 -9.44
N ALA A 108 24.03 -2.42 -8.57
CA ALA A 108 25.48 -2.47 -8.72
C ALA A 108 25.89 -3.37 -9.88
N ALA A 109 27.07 -3.13 -10.47
CA ALA A 109 27.61 -4.02 -11.50
C ALA A 109 27.84 -5.43 -10.94
N ILE A 110 27.37 -6.46 -11.64
CA ILE A 110 27.68 -7.87 -11.33
C ILE A 110 28.41 -8.52 -12.50
N ASP A 111 29.24 -9.52 -12.20
CA ASP A 111 29.87 -10.33 -13.24
C ASP A 111 28.83 -11.21 -13.94
N TYR A 112 28.89 -11.25 -15.27
CA TYR A 112 28.04 -12.11 -16.08
C TYR A 112 28.18 -13.58 -15.64
N ARG A 113 27.03 -14.20 -15.43
CA ARG A 113 26.90 -15.64 -15.16
C ARG A 113 25.77 -16.16 -16.02
N GLU A 114 26.04 -17.24 -16.76
CA GLU A 114 25.02 -17.87 -17.61
C GLU A 114 23.80 -18.28 -16.79
N GLY A 115 22.61 -17.97 -17.29
CA GLY A 115 21.34 -18.24 -16.60
C GLY A 115 21.01 -17.30 -15.43
N VAL A 116 21.88 -16.32 -15.12
CA VAL A 116 21.62 -15.33 -14.06
C VAL A 116 21.05 -14.04 -14.67
N THR A 117 19.91 -13.60 -14.17
CA THR A 117 19.30 -12.32 -14.53
C THR A 117 19.61 -11.29 -13.45
N GLN A 118 20.23 -10.17 -13.85
CA GLN A 118 20.42 -9.05 -12.93
C GLN A 118 19.09 -8.33 -12.71
N VAL A 119 18.72 -8.10 -11.45
CA VAL A 119 17.50 -7.39 -11.09
C VAL A 119 17.82 -5.95 -10.69
N VAL A 120 16.98 -5.01 -11.13
CA VAL A 120 16.97 -3.62 -10.70
C VAL A 120 15.65 -3.37 -9.98
N SER A 121 15.68 -3.22 -8.66
CA SER A 121 14.49 -3.10 -7.80
C SER A 121 14.70 -2.07 -6.69
N PRO A 122 13.66 -1.71 -5.92
CA PRO A 122 13.82 -0.92 -4.70
C PRO A 122 14.88 -1.53 -3.75
N LEU A 123 14.95 -2.86 -3.67
CA LEU A 123 15.89 -3.58 -2.81
C LEU A 123 17.35 -3.40 -3.26
N THR A 124 17.63 -3.53 -4.56
CA THR A 124 18.98 -3.30 -5.08
C THR A 124 19.37 -1.84 -5.01
N THR A 125 18.40 -0.93 -5.08
CA THR A 125 18.62 0.51 -4.92
C THR A 125 19.13 0.81 -3.52
N LEU A 126 18.50 0.26 -2.48
CA LEU A 126 19.02 0.38 -1.11
C LEU A 126 20.43 -0.21 -0.97
N ALA A 127 20.69 -1.37 -1.58
CA ALA A 127 22.01 -2.00 -1.55
C ALA A 127 23.10 -1.11 -2.19
N VAL A 128 22.78 -0.43 -3.29
CA VAL A 128 23.69 0.54 -3.94
C VAL A 128 24.02 1.70 -3.00
N GLN A 129 23.05 2.20 -2.22
CA GLN A 129 23.28 3.33 -1.29
C GLN A 129 24.26 3.00 -0.16
N LEU A 130 24.37 1.73 0.24
CA LEU A 130 25.27 1.30 1.32
C LEU A 130 26.61 0.77 0.82
N GLY A 131 26.66 0.27 -0.42
CA GLY A 131 27.81 -0.44 -0.95
C GLY A 131 27.93 -1.89 -0.47
N ALA A 132 28.91 -2.62 -1.01
CA ALA A 132 28.99 -4.09 -0.89
C ALA A 132 29.10 -4.63 0.54
N GLY A 133 29.68 -3.86 1.48
CA GLY A 133 29.93 -4.30 2.86
C GLY A 133 28.68 -4.44 3.74
N SER A 134 27.53 -3.90 3.30
CA SER A 134 26.32 -3.79 4.13
C SER A 134 25.09 -4.51 3.55
N VAL A 135 25.28 -5.32 2.50
CA VAL A 135 24.18 -6.06 1.86
C VAL A 135 23.56 -7.11 2.79
N ALA A 136 24.37 -7.83 3.59
CA ALA A 136 23.85 -8.85 4.50
C ALA A 136 23.05 -8.26 5.69
N PRO A 137 23.52 -7.21 6.39
CA PRO A 137 22.70 -6.47 7.35
C PRO A 137 21.41 -5.93 6.73
N LEU A 138 21.47 -5.34 5.52
CA LEU A 138 20.30 -4.86 4.81
C LEU A 138 19.30 -5.99 4.53
N ALA A 139 19.74 -7.13 3.99
CA ALA A 139 18.88 -8.28 3.73
C ALA A 139 18.23 -8.80 5.03
N THR A 140 18.98 -8.81 6.14
CA THR A 140 18.43 -9.17 7.46
C THR A 140 17.36 -8.19 7.92
N GLY A 141 17.65 -6.89 7.81
CA GLY A 141 16.72 -5.81 8.13
C GLY A 141 15.44 -5.86 7.30
N LEU A 142 15.50 -6.34 6.06
CA LEU A 142 14.34 -6.52 5.19
C LEU A 142 13.59 -7.85 5.44
N GLY A 143 14.07 -8.71 6.34
CA GLY A 143 13.52 -10.06 6.53
C GLY A 143 13.84 -11.03 5.38
N LEU A 144 14.86 -10.72 4.57
CA LEU A 144 15.31 -11.48 3.40
C LEU A 144 16.68 -12.15 3.62
N ALA A 145 17.02 -12.45 4.88
CA ALA A 145 18.31 -13.05 5.24
C ALA A 145 18.58 -14.32 4.42
N GLY A 146 19.78 -14.42 3.86
CA GLY A 146 20.20 -15.55 3.01
C GLY A 146 19.77 -15.47 1.54
N LYS A 147 18.98 -14.46 1.13
CA LYS A 147 18.63 -14.24 -0.29
C LYS A 147 19.64 -13.32 -0.97
N ASP A 148 19.91 -13.56 -2.25
CA ASP A 148 20.76 -12.69 -3.07
C ASP A 148 19.94 -11.55 -3.68
N LEU A 149 20.02 -10.36 -3.08
CA LEU A 149 19.26 -9.20 -3.53
C LEU A 149 19.57 -8.77 -4.98
N ALA A 150 20.75 -9.08 -5.53
CA ALA A 150 21.13 -8.65 -6.87
C ALA A 150 20.40 -9.42 -7.99
N THR A 151 19.84 -10.58 -7.67
CA THR A 151 19.20 -11.51 -8.63
C THR A 151 17.78 -11.92 -8.20
N LEU A 152 17.37 -11.55 -6.99
CA LEU A 152 16.04 -11.80 -6.46
C LEU A 152 14.99 -10.94 -7.18
N ASP A 153 14.12 -11.57 -7.98
CA ASP A 153 12.94 -10.93 -8.57
C ASP A 153 11.81 -10.84 -7.52
N PRO A 154 11.42 -9.63 -7.06
CA PRO A 154 10.33 -9.47 -6.11
C PRO A 154 9.03 -10.14 -6.55
N MET A 155 8.70 -10.16 -7.85
CA MET A 155 7.44 -10.73 -8.34
C MET A 155 7.35 -12.26 -8.24
N GLN A 156 8.44 -12.93 -7.86
CA GLN A 156 8.52 -14.38 -7.70
C GLN A 156 8.67 -14.81 -6.24
N ASP A 157 8.71 -13.88 -5.28
CA ASP A 157 8.88 -14.18 -3.87
C ASP A 157 8.02 -13.23 -3.02
N ALA A 158 7.05 -13.77 -2.27
CA ALA A 158 6.06 -12.96 -1.54
C ALA A 158 6.71 -11.99 -0.53
N GLN A 159 7.75 -12.44 0.18
CA GLN A 159 8.45 -11.59 1.15
C GLN A 159 9.23 -10.49 0.44
N ALA A 160 9.89 -10.82 -0.68
CA ALA A 160 10.61 -9.85 -1.49
C ALA A 160 9.66 -8.82 -2.14
N LEU A 161 8.50 -9.25 -2.63
CA LEU A 161 7.47 -8.36 -3.17
C LEU A 161 7.00 -7.35 -2.13
N ARG A 162 6.60 -7.85 -0.95
CA ARG A 162 6.17 -7.01 0.17
C ARG A 162 7.28 -6.02 0.55
N ALA A 163 8.51 -6.52 0.76
CA ALA A 163 9.63 -5.67 1.13
C ALA A 163 9.92 -4.61 0.06
N ALA A 164 9.93 -4.97 -1.22
CA ALA A 164 10.21 -4.05 -2.32
C ALA A 164 9.16 -2.92 -2.40
N VAL A 165 7.88 -3.27 -2.38
CA VAL A 165 6.78 -2.29 -2.48
C VAL A 165 6.74 -1.39 -1.24
N VAL A 166 6.84 -1.95 -0.03
CA VAL A 166 6.82 -1.16 1.22
C VAL A 166 8.03 -0.20 1.28
N VAL A 167 9.22 -0.66 0.89
CA VAL A 167 10.42 0.21 0.75
C VAL A 167 10.16 1.32 -0.26
N GLN A 168 9.61 1.00 -1.43
CA GLN A 168 9.35 1.99 -2.45
C GLN A 168 8.37 3.07 -1.96
N GLN A 169 7.29 2.69 -1.27
CA GLN A 169 6.33 3.64 -0.73
C GLN A 169 6.97 4.53 0.33
N LEU A 170 7.80 3.98 1.23
CA LEU A 170 8.53 4.78 2.21
C LEU A 170 9.50 5.78 1.53
N VAL A 171 10.28 5.32 0.55
CA VAL A 171 11.19 6.19 -0.21
C VAL A 171 10.44 7.30 -0.95
N ASP A 172 9.33 6.97 -1.61
CA ASP A 172 8.51 7.92 -2.36
C ASP A 172 7.92 9.00 -1.44
N HIS A 173 7.33 8.62 -0.32
CA HIS A 173 6.75 9.55 0.65
C HIS A 173 7.80 10.47 1.30
N VAL A 174 8.98 9.94 1.61
CA VAL A 174 10.09 10.77 2.11
C VAL A 174 10.59 11.71 1.00
N SER A 175 10.64 11.25 -0.25
CA SER A 175 11.03 12.09 -1.40
C SER A 175 10.03 13.23 -1.65
N LYS A 176 8.73 12.96 -1.51
CA LYS A 176 7.65 13.96 -1.57
C LYS A 176 7.74 14.98 -0.43
N THR A 177 8.10 14.52 0.77
CA THR A 177 8.39 15.38 1.91
C THR A 177 9.56 16.32 1.61
N LEU A 178 10.66 15.79 1.07
CA LEU A 178 11.82 16.58 0.64
C LEU A 178 11.48 17.53 -0.51
N THR A 179 10.59 17.15 -1.42
CA THR A 179 10.12 18.01 -2.51
C THR A 179 9.40 19.23 -1.95
N GLY A 180 8.52 19.04 -0.96
CA GLY A 180 7.85 20.16 -0.27
C GLY A 180 8.84 21.05 0.48
N LEU A 181 9.84 20.46 1.14
CA LEU A 181 10.89 21.19 1.86
C LEU A 181 11.85 21.96 0.93
N GLY A 182 12.07 21.44 -0.28
CA GLY A 182 13.05 21.95 -1.23
C GLY A 182 12.55 23.12 -2.08
N GLU A 183 11.31 23.58 -1.89
CA GLU A 183 10.75 24.70 -2.65
C GLU A 183 11.60 25.97 -2.49
N GLY A 184 12.02 26.57 -3.60
CA GLY A 184 12.96 27.70 -3.61
C GLY A 184 14.45 27.33 -3.45
N GLY A 185 14.77 26.03 -3.38
CA GLY A 185 16.13 25.50 -3.39
C GLY A 185 16.57 24.97 -4.77
N THR A 186 17.56 24.06 -4.78
CA THR A 186 18.10 23.41 -5.98
C THR A 186 17.93 21.89 -5.96
N LEU A 187 17.19 21.35 -4.99
CA LEU A 187 16.98 19.92 -4.84
C LEU A 187 16.20 19.36 -6.04
N THR A 188 16.77 18.40 -6.74
CA THR A 188 16.07 17.71 -7.85
C THR A 188 15.31 16.49 -7.34
N PRO A 189 14.29 15.99 -8.06
CA PRO A 189 13.61 14.74 -7.70
C PRO A 189 14.56 13.55 -7.53
N ALA A 190 15.62 13.48 -8.34
CA ALA A 190 16.63 12.44 -8.23
C ALA A 190 17.46 12.56 -6.95
N ASP A 191 17.80 13.77 -6.53
CA ASP A 191 18.52 14.02 -5.28
C ASP A 191 17.64 13.71 -4.06
N SER A 192 16.34 14.07 -4.11
CA SER A 192 15.37 13.70 -3.08
C SER A 192 15.25 12.18 -2.95
N ALA A 193 15.09 11.47 -4.08
CA ALA A 193 15.03 10.01 -4.09
C ALA A 193 16.31 9.37 -3.55
N ALA A 194 17.49 9.90 -3.90
CA ALA A 194 18.75 9.40 -3.39
C ALA A 194 18.90 9.64 -1.87
N ALA A 195 18.56 10.84 -1.38
CA ALA A 195 18.60 11.17 0.04
C ALA A 195 17.65 10.30 0.87
N ALA A 196 16.43 10.08 0.37
CA ALA A 196 15.44 9.18 0.96
C ALA A 196 15.92 7.72 0.97
N SER A 197 16.36 7.19 -0.19
CA SER A 197 16.87 5.81 -0.31
C SER A 197 18.04 5.55 0.63
N LYS A 198 18.98 6.50 0.74
CA LYS A 198 20.11 6.38 1.65
C LYS A 198 19.69 6.33 3.11
N ALA A 199 18.72 7.17 3.49
CA ALA A 199 18.18 7.19 4.86
C ALA A 199 17.47 5.88 5.20
N VAL A 200 16.61 5.37 4.31
CA VAL A 200 15.94 4.07 4.47
C VAL A 200 16.97 2.94 4.56
N ALA A 201 17.92 2.88 3.63
CA ALA A 201 18.93 1.83 3.62
C ALA A 201 19.74 1.79 4.92
N THR A 202 20.14 2.96 5.44
CA THR A 202 20.89 3.07 6.70
C THR A 202 20.07 2.62 7.89
N ALA A 203 18.80 3.04 7.98
CA ALA A 203 17.91 2.67 9.07
C ALA A 203 17.64 1.16 9.09
N VAL A 204 17.39 0.55 7.92
CA VAL A 204 17.11 -0.88 7.79
C VAL A 204 18.36 -1.73 8.09
N ALA A 205 19.50 -1.37 7.52
CA ALA A 205 20.75 -2.11 7.78
C ALA A 205 21.27 -1.97 9.22
N GLY A 206 20.86 -0.91 9.93
CA GLY A 206 21.17 -0.68 11.35
C GLY A 206 20.22 -1.37 12.34
N ALA A 207 19.13 -1.98 11.87
CA ALA A 207 18.19 -2.68 12.74
C ALA A 207 18.79 -3.97 13.33
N SER A 208 18.44 -4.30 14.58
CA SER A 208 18.91 -5.52 15.26
C SER A 208 18.20 -6.81 14.81
N GLY A 209 17.33 -6.72 13.81
CA GLY A 209 16.53 -7.79 13.22
C GLY A 209 15.73 -7.24 12.04
N THR A 210 14.60 -7.84 11.70
CA THR A 210 13.70 -7.28 10.69
C THR A 210 13.20 -5.90 11.14
N ALA A 211 13.42 -4.90 10.31
CA ALA A 211 12.97 -3.53 10.53
C ALA A 211 11.46 -3.44 10.32
N ASP A 212 10.78 -2.81 11.27
CA ASP A 212 9.38 -2.41 11.11
C ASP A 212 9.32 -1.08 10.35
N LEU A 213 9.08 -1.16 9.05
CA LEU A 213 9.06 0.00 8.15
C LEU A 213 7.87 0.94 8.38
N SER A 214 6.81 0.50 9.08
CA SER A 214 5.69 1.37 9.47
C SER A 214 5.83 1.95 10.87
N SER A 215 6.88 1.58 11.62
CA SER A 215 7.15 2.16 12.95
C SER A 215 7.37 3.66 12.87
N GLY A 216 6.53 4.45 13.56
CA GLY A 216 6.67 5.91 13.61
C GLY A 216 8.06 6.37 14.07
N ALA A 217 8.73 5.62 14.94
CA ALA A 217 10.10 5.93 15.39
C ALA A 217 11.13 5.72 14.28
N LEU A 218 11.04 4.61 13.53
CA LEU A 218 11.91 4.34 12.40
C LEU A 218 11.68 5.37 11.29
N VAL A 219 10.42 5.63 10.94
CA VAL A 219 10.03 6.60 9.91
C VAL A 219 10.50 8.00 10.27
N ALA A 220 10.35 8.44 11.52
CA ALA A 220 10.89 9.74 11.97
C ALA A 220 12.42 9.81 11.82
N GLY A 221 13.14 8.74 12.17
CA GLY A 221 14.59 8.64 11.96
C GLY A 221 15.00 8.71 10.48
N VAL A 222 14.24 8.05 9.60
CA VAL A 222 14.43 8.10 8.14
C VAL A 222 14.19 9.50 7.61
N VAL A 223 13.07 10.15 7.95
CA VAL A 223 12.77 11.52 7.49
C VAL A 223 13.86 12.49 7.94
N SER A 224 14.24 12.43 9.23
CA SER A 224 15.29 13.29 9.79
C SER A 224 16.63 13.11 9.05
N SER A 225 17.03 11.86 8.82
CA SER A 225 18.28 11.55 8.10
C SER A 225 18.21 11.97 6.63
N ALA A 226 17.06 11.83 5.98
CA ALA A 226 16.86 12.23 4.59
C ALA A 226 16.97 13.76 4.42
N VAL A 227 16.40 14.53 5.35
CA VAL A 227 16.53 15.99 5.38
C VAL A 227 18.00 16.41 5.50
N GLN A 228 18.76 15.76 6.38
CA GLN A 228 20.20 16.01 6.52
C GLN A 228 20.98 15.62 5.26
N ASN A 229 20.68 14.48 4.64
CA ASN A 229 21.30 14.04 3.39
C ASN A 229 21.02 15.03 2.23
N ALA A 230 19.86 15.70 2.25
CA ALA A 230 19.44 16.64 1.22
C ALA A 230 19.88 18.10 1.47
N GLN A 231 20.56 18.40 2.59
CA GLN A 231 20.85 19.76 3.07
C GLN A 231 21.37 20.71 1.98
N ALA A 232 22.30 20.25 1.14
CA ALA A 232 22.94 21.09 0.12
C ALA A 232 21.96 21.61 -0.95
N GLY A 233 20.85 20.91 -1.19
CA GLY A 233 19.82 21.30 -2.17
C GLY A 233 18.67 22.13 -1.57
N LEU A 234 18.60 22.27 -0.25
CA LEU A 234 17.52 23.01 0.42
C LEU A 234 17.73 24.54 0.34
N PRO A 235 16.68 25.35 0.51
CA PRO A 235 16.80 26.80 0.67
C PRO A 235 17.83 27.20 1.73
N ALA A 236 18.62 28.25 1.46
CA ALA A 236 19.69 28.71 2.33
C ALA A 236 19.22 29.08 3.76
N SER A 237 17.99 29.54 3.89
CA SER A 237 17.31 29.81 5.17
C SER A 237 17.28 28.58 6.09
N LEU A 238 17.12 27.38 5.51
CA LEU A 238 17.01 26.12 6.25
C LEU A 238 18.36 25.47 6.56
N GLN A 239 19.35 25.65 5.67
CA GLN A 239 20.65 24.95 5.76
C GLN A 239 21.40 25.20 7.06
N SER A 240 21.32 26.43 7.60
CA SER A 240 22.06 26.85 8.80
C SER A 240 21.56 26.19 10.10
N ASN A 241 20.32 25.70 10.12
CA ASN A 241 19.66 25.10 11.29
C ASN A 241 19.14 23.69 10.97
N ILE A 242 19.87 22.94 10.14
CA ILE A 242 19.40 21.67 9.58
C ILE A 242 18.97 20.65 10.63
N GLY A 243 19.58 20.66 11.83
CA GLY A 243 19.17 19.77 12.93
C GLY A 243 17.76 20.05 13.45
N ALA A 244 17.38 21.33 13.58
CA ALA A 244 16.04 21.73 13.96
C ALA A 244 15.03 21.43 12.84
N VAL A 245 15.42 21.71 11.58
CA VAL A 245 14.59 21.40 10.40
C VAL A 245 14.30 19.90 10.31
N ALA A 246 15.34 19.06 10.42
CA ALA A 246 15.18 17.60 10.40
C ALA A 246 14.25 17.09 11.51
N THR A 247 14.37 17.65 12.72
CA THR A 247 13.50 17.30 13.86
C THR A 247 12.05 17.70 13.62
N ASN A 248 11.82 18.94 13.17
CA ASN A 248 10.49 19.48 12.93
C ASN A 248 9.78 18.81 11.74
N VAL A 249 10.49 18.56 10.65
CA VAL A 249 9.95 17.86 9.46
C VAL A 249 9.66 16.40 9.81
N ALA A 250 10.52 15.72 10.59
CA ALA A 250 10.24 14.38 11.06
C ALA A 250 9.00 14.33 11.96
N ALA A 251 8.87 15.26 12.92
CA ALA A 251 7.69 15.36 13.77
C ALA A 251 6.41 15.55 12.94
N LEU A 252 6.45 16.42 11.93
CA LEU A 252 5.30 16.74 11.08
C LEU A 252 4.90 15.61 10.12
N ALA A 253 5.86 15.04 9.40
CA ALA A 253 5.58 14.13 8.29
C ALA A 253 5.53 12.66 8.71
N ALA A 254 6.29 12.24 9.72
CA ALA A 254 6.40 10.83 10.08
C ALA A 254 5.06 10.16 10.44
N PRO A 255 4.12 10.79 11.17
CA PRO A 255 2.82 10.18 11.45
C PRO A 255 2.01 9.86 10.18
N VAL A 256 2.06 10.74 9.19
CA VAL A 256 1.37 10.57 7.90
C VAL A 256 2.03 9.45 7.10
N ILE A 257 3.35 9.49 6.96
CA ILE A 257 4.11 8.47 6.22
C ILE A 257 3.96 7.09 6.86
N ALA A 258 4.04 7.00 8.19
CA ALA A 258 3.87 5.75 8.92
C ALA A 258 2.48 5.12 8.66
N GLY A 259 1.41 5.92 8.67
CA GLY A 259 0.05 5.43 8.37
C GLY A 259 -0.12 4.91 6.94
N GLU A 260 0.45 5.60 5.95
CA GLU A 260 0.43 5.17 4.54
C GLU A 260 1.24 3.88 4.33
N VAL A 261 2.44 3.82 4.92
CA VAL A 261 3.31 2.63 4.84
C VAL A 261 2.70 1.45 5.60
N ASP A 262 2.04 1.67 6.73
CA ASP A 262 1.31 0.64 7.48
C ASP A 262 0.14 0.07 6.65
N SER A 263 -0.60 0.95 5.98
CA SER A 263 -1.69 0.56 5.10
C SER A 263 -1.21 -0.33 3.96
N VAL A 264 -0.11 0.04 3.30
CA VAL A 264 0.49 -0.77 2.23
C VAL A 264 1.06 -2.09 2.78
N SER A 265 1.74 -2.05 3.93
CA SER A 265 2.29 -3.24 4.58
C SER A 265 1.19 -4.25 4.93
N THR A 266 0.06 -3.77 5.46
CA THR A 266 -1.14 -4.58 5.75
C THR A 266 -1.74 -5.13 4.46
N ALA A 267 -1.88 -4.30 3.42
CA ALA A 267 -2.46 -4.72 2.14
C ALA A 267 -1.69 -5.85 1.44
N LEU A 268 -0.41 -6.00 1.78
CA LEU A 268 0.53 -6.96 1.19
C LEU A 268 0.96 -8.05 2.18
N GLU A 269 0.31 -8.17 3.34
CA GLU A 269 0.72 -9.13 4.37
C GLU A 269 0.51 -10.58 3.94
N ALA A 270 -0.51 -10.86 3.12
CA ALA A 270 -0.95 -12.21 2.79
C ALA A 270 -0.85 -12.56 1.30
N ILE A 271 0.23 -12.12 0.64
CA ILE A 271 0.50 -12.42 -0.78
C ILE A 271 0.67 -13.93 -0.99
N ASP A 272 -0.04 -14.48 -1.98
CA ASP A 272 0.28 -15.79 -2.56
C ASP A 272 0.95 -15.60 -3.91
N ILE A 273 2.17 -16.12 -4.07
CA ILE A 273 2.81 -16.20 -5.39
C ILE A 273 2.10 -17.29 -6.19
N SER A 274 1.44 -16.86 -7.26
CA SER A 274 0.75 -17.74 -8.19
C SER A 274 1.74 -18.41 -9.16
N SER A 275 1.20 -19.23 -10.08
CA SER A 275 2.03 -19.93 -11.07
C SER A 275 2.71 -18.98 -12.07
N SER A 276 2.22 -17.74 -12.17
CA SER A 276 2.87 -16.66 -12.91
C SER A 276 2.74 -15.30 -12.19
N PRO A 277 3.69 -14.36 -12.42
CA PRO A 277 3.59 -12.98 -11.93
C PRO A 277 2.30 -12.24 -12.34
N THR A 278 1.73 -12.58 -13.50
CA THR A 278 0.47 -11.98 -13.98
C THR A 278 -0.71 -12.44 -13.14
N GLU A 279 -0.79 -13.73 -12.82
CA GLU A 279 -1.82 -14.25 -11.91
C GLU A 279 -1.67 -13.71 -10.49
N THR A 280 -0.43 -13.61 -9.98
CA THR A 280 -0.16 -12.96 -8.68
C THR A 280 -0.70 -11.54 -8.68
N LEU A 281 -0.42 -10.76 -9.72
CA LEU A 281 -0.90 -9.39 -9.82
C LEU A 281 -2.45 -9.33 -9.94
N SER A 282 -3.06 -10.20 -10.75
CA SER A 282 -4.53 -10.27 -10.85
C SER A 282 -5.19 -10.53 -9.50
N ALA A 283 -4.65 -11.47 -8.70
CA ALA A 283 -5.17 -11.76 -7.37
C ALA A 283 -5.02 -10.56 -6.41
N LEU A 284 -3.92 -9.81 -6.49
CA LEU A 284 -3.72 -8.58 -5.70
C LEU A 284 -4.68 -7.46 -6.14
N ILE A 285 -5.02 -7.38 -7.42
CA ILE A 285 -6.01 -6.42 -7.95
C ILE A 285 -7.40 -6.79 -7.46
N GLU A 286 -7.83 -8.04 -7.67
CA GLU A 286 -9.15 -8.55 -7.27
C GLU A 286 -9.36 -8.48 -5.75
N GLY A 287 -8.28 -8.70 -4.99
CA GLY A 287 -8.27 -8.55 -3.54
C GLY A 287 -8.31 -7.11 -3.04
N GLY A 288 -8.00 -6.12 -3.88
CA GLY A 288 -7.99 -4.69 -3.52
C GLY A 288 -6.63 -4.16 -3.01
N SER A 289 -5.61 -5.01 -2.87
CA SER A 289 -4.28 -4.60 -2.39
C SER A 289 -3.65 -3.50 -3.25
N ILE A 290 -3.77 -3.62 -4.58
CA ILE A 290 -3.19 -2.65 -5.52
C ILE A 290 -3.85 -1.28 -5.40
N ASN A 291 -5.11 -1.20 -4.96
CA ASN A 291 -5.78 0.10 -4.79
C ASN A 291 -5.22 0.86 -3.60
N ILE A 292 -4.82 0.18 -2.52
CA ILE A 292 -4.11 0.79 -1.40
C ILE A 292 -2.72 1.27 -1.84
N VAL A 293 -1.96 0.46 -2.59
CA VAL A 293 -0.65 0.87 -3.13
C VAL A 293 -0.79 2.09 -4.05
N THR A 294 -1.80 2.10 -4.91
CA THR A 294 -2.06 3.19 -5.86
C THR A 294 -2.45 4.47 -5.13
N GLN A 295 -3.30 4.39 -4.10
CA GLN A 295 -3.70 5.54 -3.29
C GLN A 295 -2.49 6.15 -2.57
N SER A 296 -1.66 5.32 -1.93
CA SER A 296 -0.42 5.75 -1.27
C SER A 296 0.52 6.43 -2.27
N ALA A 297 0.73 5.83 -3.45
CA ALA A 297 1.61 6.38 -4.49
C ALA A 297 1.11 7.74 -5.05
N GLN A 298 -0.19 8.01 -5.04
CA GLN A 298 -0.75 9.28 -5.50
C GLN A 298 -0.84 10.35 -4.41
N ALA A 299 -0.75 9.97 -3.13
CA ALA A 299 -0.89 10.90 -2.04
C ALA A 299 0.22 11.98 -2.09
N ALA A 300 -0.21 13.24 -2.08
CA ALA A 300 0.65 14.43 -2.08
C ALA A 300 0.59 15.19 -0.74
N THR A 301 -0.06 14.59 0.27
CA THR A 301 -0.36 15.21 1.56
C THR A 301 0.90 15.68 2.28
N THR A 302 1.98 14.90 2.28
CA THR A 302 3.23 15.25 2.96
C THR A 302 3.95 16.44 2.31
N THR A 303 3.92 16.54 0.97
CA THR A 303 4.42 17.71 0.25
C THR A 303 3.66 18.96 0.66
N ALA A 304 2.32 18.94 0.57
CA ALA A 304 1.48 20.08 0.91
C ALA A 304 1.58 20.46 2.39
N LEU A 305 1.71 19.46 3.28
CA LEU A 305 1.83 19.67 4.71
C LEU A 305 3.14 20.39 5.08
N VAL A 306 4.27 19.98 4.50
CA VAL A 306 5.55 20.67 4.74
C VAL A 306 5.52 22.09 4.19
N GLN A 307 4.96 22.29 2.99
CA GLN A 307 4.81 23.62 2.38
C GLN A 307 3.89 24.55 3.19
N ALA A 308 2.98 24.00 3.99
CA ALA A 308 2.11 24.79 4.86
C ALA A 308 2.83 25.34 6.10
N VAL A 309 4.08 24.94 6.38
CA VAL A 309 4.86 25.42 7.54
C VAL A 309 5.90 26.43 7.07
N THR A 310 6.02 27.54 7.81
CA THR A 310 7.01 28.59 7.46
C THR A 310 8.45 28.14 7.72
N ASP A 311 9.41 28.62 6.91
CA ASP A 311 10.85 28.38 7.13
C ASP A 311 11.31 28.74 8.55
N SER A 312 10.83 29.87 9.08
CA SER A 312 11.15 30.32 10.44
C SER A 312 10.63 29.35 11.51
N ALA A 313 9.49 28.69 11.25
CA ALA A 313 8.97 27.69 12.16
C ALA A 313 9.76 26.39 12.08
N LEU A 314 10.14 25.95 10.88
CA LEU A 314 10.94 24.74 10.66
C LEU A 314 12.34 24.85 11.28
N THR A 315 12.90 26.05 11.37
CA THR A 315 14.22 26.28 12.00
C THR A 315 14.16 26.41 13.53
N ASN A 316 12.98 26.43 14.14
CA ASN A 316 12.80 26.54 15.59
C ASN A 316 12.37 25.20 16.22
N ALA A 317 13.29 24.54 16.92
CA ALA A 317 13.05 23.23 17.55
C ALA A 317 11.94 23.21 18.62
N ALA A 318 11.54 24.37 19.18
CA ALA A 318 10.45 24.44 20.14
C ALA A 318 9.08 24.07 19.53
N ASN A 319 8.96 24.12 18.20
CA ASN A 319 7.71 23.81 17.50
C ASN A 319 7.46 22.31 17.31
N ALA A 320 8.46 21.45 17.57
CA ALA A 320 8.39 20.02 17.24
C ALA A 320 7.16 19.32 17.82
N ALA A 321 6.79 19.62 19.07
CA ALA A 321 5.61 19.01 19.71
C ALA A 321 4.28 19.44 19.06
N GLY A 322 4.14 20.71 18.69
CA GLY A 322 2.94 21.20 18.01
C GLY A 322 2.86 20.71 16.56
N LEU A 323 4.00 20.61 15.88
CA LEU A 323 4.08 20.03 14.54
C LEU A 323 3.79 18.52 14.54
N ALA A 324 4.19 17.79 15.58
CA ALA A 324 3.80 16.40 15.78
C ALA A 324 2.28 16.26 15.91
N GLN A 325 1.63 17.09 16.74
CA GLN A 325 0.18 17.10 16.85
C GLN A 325 -0.52 17.40 15.52
N LEU A 326 0.07 18.27 14.69
CA LEU A 326 -0.47 18.55 13.37
C LEU A 326 -0.31 17.34 12.44
N GLY A 327 0.85 16.70 12.44
CA GLY A 327 1.10 15.46 11.71
C GLY A 327 0.12 14.35 12.09
N ASP A 328 -0.13 14.16 13.38
CA ASP A 328 -1.10 13.19 13.91
C ASP A 328 -2.53 13.51 13.45
N ALA A 329 -2.94 14.78 13.48
CA ALA A 329 -4.26 15.21 13.02
C ALA A 329 -4.44 15.02 11.51
N VAL A 330 -3.39 15.23 10.72
CA VAL A 330 -3.42 14.97 9.27
C VAL A 330 -3.47 13.46 8.99
N SER A 331 -2.70 12.66 9.73
CA SER A 331 -2.69 11.20 9.63
C SER A 331 -4.05 10.58 10.00
N SER A 332 -4.79 11.17 10.94
CA SER A 332 -6.14 10.72 11.29
C SER A 332 -7.20 11.04 10.22
N GLY A 333 -6.92 11.97 9.30
CA GLY A 333 -7.88 12.47 8.31
C GLY A 333 -8.95 13.41 8.88
N SER A 334 -8.86 13.79 10.15
CA SER A 334 -9.85 14.66 10.81
C SER A 334 -9.61 16.12 10.47
N ALA A 335 -10.42 16.65 9.54
CA ALA A 335 -10.36 18.06 9.16
C ALA A 335 -10.57 19.00 10.36
N ALA A 336 -11.43 18.63 11.32
CA ALA A 336 -11.65 19.45 12.51
C ALA A 336 -10.42 19.50 13.43
N GLN A 337 -9.74 18.36 13.65
CA GLN A 337 -8.51 18.31 14.44
C GLN A 337 -7.39 19.10 13.78
N ILE A 338 -7.23 19.01 12.46
CA ILE A 338 -6.22 19.77 11.72
C ILE A 338 -6.42 21.27 11.96
N GLN A 339 -7.66 21.76 11.82
CA GLN A 339 -7.98 23.17 12.04
C GLN A 339 -7.76 23.61 13.49
N GLN A 340 -8.10 22.76 14.45
CA GLN A 340 -7.88 23.03 15.87
C GLN A 340 -6.39 23.16 16.20
N VAL A 341 -5.57 22.22 15.74
CA VAL A 341 -4.12 22.24 15.98
C VAL A 341 -3.47 23.40 15.24
N ALA A 342 -3.86 23.67 14.00
CA ALA A 342 -3.34 24.80 13.23
C ALA A 342 -3.68 26.16 13.89
N ALA A 343 -4.87 26.32 14.47
CA ALA A 343 -5.23 27.51 15.23
C ALA A 343 -4.32 27.71 16.45
N ASN A 344 -3.94 26.62 17.15
CA ASN A 344 -3.01 26.67 18.28
C ASN A 344 -1.58 27.01 17.85
N LEU A 345 -1.17 26.56 16.65
CA LEU A 345 0.13 26.85 16.04
C LEU A 345 0.24 28.29 15.54
N GLY A 346 -0.88 28.93 15.17
CA GLY A 346 -0.92 30.32 14.71
C GLY A 346 0.02 30.55 13.54
N GLY A 347 0.87 31.59 13.62
CA GLY A 347 1.79 31.99 12.54
C GLY A 347 2.91 31.00 12.21
N VAL A 348 2.98 29.85 12.88
CA VAL A 348 3.87 28.74 12.50
C VAL A 348 3.45 28.18 11.13
N VAL A 349 2.15 28.18 10.84
CA VAL A 349 1.55 27.59 9.63
C VAL A 349 0.79 28.63 8.80
N ASP A 350 0.76 28.43 7.48
CA ASP A 350 -0.10 29.21 6.58
C ASP A 350 -1.53 28.66 6.61
N ALA A 351 -2.49 29.49 7.04
CA ALA A 351 -3.88 29.06 7.20
C ALA A 351 -4.54 28.64 5.87
N GLY A 352 -4.18 29.26 4.74
CA GLY A 352 -4.72 28.90 3.42
C GLY A 352 -4.19 27.56 2.93
N ALA A 353 -2.90 27.31 3.12
CA ALA A 353 -2.26 26.04 2.82
C ALA A 353 -2.82 24.92 3.71
N ILE A 354 -2.98 25.17 5.01
CA ILE A 354 -3.59 24.19 5.93
C ILE A 354 -5.04 23.88 5.56
N ASN A 355 -5.84 24.86 5.12
CA ASN A 355 -7.19 24.58 4.61
C ASN A 355 -7.14 23.61 3.42
N SER A 356 -6.15 23.76 2.54
CA SER A 356 -5.96 22.87 1.39
C SER A 356 -5.55 21.46 1.82
N VAL A 357 -4.68 21.34 2.83
CA VAL A 357 -4.31 20.05 3.45
C VAL A 357 -5.54 19.39 4.08
N ALA A 358 -6.31 20.12 4.88
CA ALA A 358 -7.52 19.61 5.52
C ALA A 358 -8.56 19.14 4.49
N ASP A 359 -8.73 19.87 3.38
CA ASP A 359 -9.63 19.49 2.30
C ASP A 359 -9.15 18.27 1.50
N ALA A 360 -7.83 18.06 1.39
CA ALA A 360 -7.23 16.93 0.69
C ALA A 360 -7.39 15.62 1.47
N VAL A 361 -7.32 15.67 2.81
CA VAL A 361 -7.50 14.48 3.66
C VAL A 361 -8.95 14.27 4.11
N ARG A 362 -9.84 15.24 3.89
CA ARG A 362 -11.25 15.09 4.22
C ARG A 362 -11.89 13.98 3.38
N LEU A 363 -12.41 12.96 4.07
CA LEU A 363 -13.25 11.94 3.45
C LEU A 363 -14.56 12.56 2.92
N LYS A 364 -14.70 12.54 1.60
CA LYS A 364 -15.93 12.86 0.85
C LYS A 364 -16.44 11.59 0.21
N ASN A 365 -17.75 11.47 0.02
CA ASN A 365 -18.34 10.34 -0.69
C ASN A 365 -17.86 9.02 -0.11
N SER A 366 -18.16 8.81 1.17
CA SER A 366 -17.67 7.68 1.95
C SER A 366 -18.78 7.02 2.75
N LEU A 367 -18.61 5.74 3.08
CA LEU A 367 -19.34 5.13 4.19
C LEU A 367 -18.75 5.61 5.50
N VAL A 368 -19.58 5.72 6.53
CA VAL A 368 -19.18 6.15 7.87
C VAL A 368 -19.66 5.11 8.87
N LEU A 369 -18.71 4.53 9.59
CA LEU A 369 -18.96 3.65 10.72
C LEU A 369 -19.10 4.51 11.98
N SER A 370 -20.21 4.40 12.70
CA SER A 370 -20.53 5.30 13.81
C SER A 370 -20.31 4.67 15.19
N ASN A 371 -20.79 3.45 15.39
CA ASN A 371 -20.70 2.73 16.65
C ASN A 371 -20.80 1.21 16.41
N LEU A 372 -20.47 0.44 17.44
CA LEU A 372 -20.74 -1.00 17.49
C LEU A 372 -21.85 -1.27 18.48
N THR A 373 -22.78 -2.14 18.13
CA THR A 373 -23.75 -2.70 19.07
C THR A 373 -23.45 -4.18 19.28
N ILE A 374 -23.14 -4.52 20.53
CA ILE A 374 -22.85 -5.89 20.97
C ILE A 374 -23.81 -6.22 22.11
N ASN A 375 -24.53 -7.34 22.00
CA ASN A 375 -25.53 -7.80 22.98
C ASN A 375 -26.55 -6.71 23.36
N GLY A 376 -26.96 -5.92 22.37
CA GLY A 376 -27.93 -4.82 22.54
C GLY A 376 -27.37 -3.53 23.14
N VAL A 377 -26.08 -3.49 23.47
CA VAL A 377 -25.42 -2.30 24.03
C VAL A 377 -24.58 -1.61 22.96
N SER A 378 -24.84 -0.31 22.75
CA SER A 378 -24.07 0.53 21.84
C SER A 378 -22.77 1.00 22.50
N GLN A 379 -21.67 0.90 21.76
CA GLN A 379 -20.30 1.22 22.18
C GLN A 379 -19.61 2.07 21.09
N PRO A 380 -18.76 3.04 21.46
CA PRO A 380 -17.94 3.74 20.48
C PRO A 380 -16.98 2.77 19.76
N ILE A 381 -16.57 3.12 18.55
CA ILE A 381 -15.56 2.36 17.82
C ILE A 381 -14.18 2.70 18.41
N THR A 382 -13.57 1.72 19.07
CA THR A 382 -12.23 1.79 19.66
C THR A 382 -11.45 0.51 19.36
N ASP A 383 -10.13 0.55 19.51
CA ASP A 383 -9.26 -0.62 19.30
C ASP A 383 -9.58 -1.78 20.27
N THR A 384 -10.21 -1.49 21.41
CA THR A 384 -10.67 -2.47 22.40
C THR A 384 -12.10 -2.16 22.84
N ILE A 385 -12.93 -3.19 22.94
CA ILE A 385 -14.33 -3.08 23.34
C ILE A 385 -14.63 -4.19 24.35
N THR A 386 -15.26 -3.81 25.46
CA THR A 386 -15.77 -4.78 26.44
C THR A 386 -17.28 -4.87 26.33
N ALA A 387 -17.80 -6.07 26.09
CA ALA A 387 -19.21 -6.35 26.05
C ALA A 387 -19.60 -7.29 27.20
N THR A 388 -20.76 -7.03 27.81
CA THR A 388 -21.32 -7.88 28.87
C THR A 388 -22.58 -8.60 28.42
N GLY A 389 -22.76 -9.83 28.89
CA GLY A 389 -23.95 -10.66 28.68
C GLY A 389 -23.72 -11.83 27.73
N GLY A 390 -24.21 -13.01 28.09
CA GLY A 390 -24.52 -14.15 27.22
C GLY A 390 -23.44 -14.61 26.22
N SER A 391 -23.90 -15.23 25.13
CA SER A 391 -23.07 -15.55 23.95
C SER A 391 -23.00 -14.36 23.00
N LEU A 392 -21.89 -14.24 22.27
CA LEU A 392 -21.79 -13.30 21.17
C LEU A 392 -22.37 -13.94 19.89
N ASP A 393 -23.59 -13.56 19.55
CA ASP A 393 -24.27 -14.10 18.37
C ASP A 393 -23.97 -13.28 17.09
N ALA A 394 -23.84 -11.96 17.24
CA ALA A 394 -23.57 -11.02 16.15
C ALA A 394 -22.86 -9.75 16.65
N ILE A 395 -22.16 -9.07 15.75
CA ILE A 395 -21.74 -7.68 15.92
C ILE A 395 -22.53 -6.82 14.95
N GLN A 396 -23.11 -5.74 15.44
CA GLN A 396 -23.80 -4.75 14.62
C GLN A 396 -22.94 -3.51 14.50
N VAL A 397 -22.75 -3.01 13.28
CA VAL A 397 -21.99 -1.78 13.01
C VAL A 397 -22.97 -0.74 12.48
N GLY A 398 -23.09 0.41 13.15
CA GLY A 398 -23.88 1.52 12.64
C GLY A 398 -23.23 2.09 11.38
N VAL A 399 -23.93 2.08 10.26
CA VAL A 399 -23.41 2.52 8.95
C VAL A 399 -24.28 3.65 8.39
N ALA A 400 -23.64 4.72 7.95
CA ALA A 400 -24.25 5.80 7.20
C ALA A 400 -23.45 6.10 5.92
N GLN A 401 -24.04 6.82 4.97
CA GLN A 401 -23.30 7.42 3.86
C GLN A 401 -23.11 8.92 4.06
N ASN A 402 -21.90 9.40 3.78
CA ASN A 402 -21.54 10.80 3.73
C ASN A 402 -21.36 11.23 2.27
N GLY A 403 -22.27 12.05 1.76
CA GLY A 403 -22.36 12.33 0.33
C GLY A 403 -22.86 11.10 -0.44
N ASP A 404 -22.39 10.94 -1.67
CA ASP A 404 -22.67 9.77 -2.50
C ASP A 404 -21.51 8.78 -2.40
N ALA A 405 -21.60 7.86 -1.43
CA ALA A 405 -20.50 6.94 -1.09
C ALA A 405 -20.01 6.08 -2.27
N PHE A 406 -20.86 5.86 -3.27
CA PHE A 406 -20.57 5.01 -4.41
C PHE A 406 -20.32 5.82 -5.69
N ASN A 407 -20.31 7.16 -5.60
CA ASN A 407 -20.07 8.07 -6.73
C ASN A 407 -20.96 7.75 -7.95
N GLY A 408 -22.24 7.46 -7.73
CA GLY A 408 -23.22 7.08 -8.76
C GLY A 408 -23.11 5.63 -9.25
N GLY A 409 -22.17 4.86 -8.69
CA GLY A 409 -22.02 3.43 -8.94
C GLY A 409 -23.02 2.57 -8.17
N PRO A 410 -22.98 1.24 -8.38
CA PRO A 410 -23.81 0.30 -7.62
C PRO A 410 -23.47 0.36 -6.14
N THR A 411 -24.50 0.36 -5.28
CA THR A 411 -24.37 0.33 -3.82
C THR A 411 -24.03 -1.07 -3.30
N GLN A 412 -22.95 -1.64 -3.83
CA GLN A 412 -22.52 -3.01 -3.58
C GLN A 412 -21.09 -3.03 -3.05
N VAL A 413 -20.85 -3.78 -2.00
CA VAL A 413 -19.51 -3.97 -1.42
C VAL A 413 -19.18 -5.45 -1.34
N ARG A 414 -17.90 -5.78 -1.47
CA ARG A 414 -17.35 -7.07 -1.09
C ARG A 414 -16.80 -6.94 0.32
N ALA A 415 -17.09 -7.91 1.17
CA ALA A 415 -16.83 -7.81 2.61
C ALA A 415 -16.07 -9.02 3.13
N GLY A 416 -15.14 -8.77 4.03
CA GLY A 416 -14.41 -9.78 4.79
C GLY A 416 -14.71 -9.63 6.28
N LEU A 417 -14.88 -10.76 6.96
CA LEU A 417 -14.98 -10.85 8.42
C LEU A 417 -13.98 -11.90 8.91
N SER A 418 -13.17 -11.54 9.90
CA SER A 418 -12.28 -12.47 10.59
C SER A 418 -12.45 -12.33 12.10
N TYR A 419 -12.45 -13.44 12.82
CA TYR A 419 -12.34 -13.44 14.28
C TYR A 419 -11.61 -14.68 14.79
N THR A 420 -10.94 -14.56 15.93
CA THR A 420 -10.18 -15.67 16.53
C THR A 420 -10.75 -16.07 17.88
N TYR A 421 -11.29 -17.27 18.00
CA TYR A 421 -11.85 -17.77 19.25
C TYR A 421 -11.33 -19.17 19.58
N ASN A 422 -10.95 -19.38 20.85
CA ASN A 422 -10.49 -20.66 21.38
C ASN A 422 -9.34 -21.29 20.56
N GLY A 423 -8.39 -20.47 20.11
CA GLY A 423 -7.25 -20.88 19.29
C GLY A 423 -7.58 -21.20 17.82
N ASN A 424 -8.82 -20.93 17.36
CA ASN A 424 -9.21 -21.06 15.97
C ASN A 424 -9.53 -19.69 15.39
N GLN A 425 -9.06 -19.42 14.17
CA GLN A 425 -9.46 -18.26 13.39
C GLN A 425 -10.54 -18.66 12.40
N VAL A 426 -11.60 -17.86 12.31
CA VAL A 426 -12.69 -18.03 11.34
C VAL A 426 -12.68 -16.81 10.43
N ASP A 427 -12.48 -17.06 9.14
CA ASP A 427 -12.48 -16.07 8.07
C ASP A 427 -13.65 -16.34 7.13
N VAL A 428 -14.37 -15.27 6.78
CA VAL A 428 -15.48 -15.29 5.83
C VAL A 428 -15.30 -14.15 4.85
N ILE A 429 -15.39 -14.45 3.57
CA ILE A 429 -15.47 -13.47 2.49
C ILE A 429 -16.83 -13.61 1.80
N ILE A 430 -17.48 -12.47 1.60
CA ILE A 430 -18.79 -12.33 0.96
C ILE A 430 -18.60 -11.50 -0.30
N GLU A 431 -18.82 -12.10 -1.46
CA GLU A 431 -18.52 -11.45 -2.74
C GLU A 431 -19.41 -10.24 -3.06
N ASN A 432 -20.62 -10.19 -2.50
CA ASN A 432 -21.56 -9.11 -2.75
C ASN A 432 -22.51 -8.87 -1.58
N VAL A 433 -22.44 -7.68 -1.00
CA VAL A 433 -23.41 -7.13 -0.06
C VAL A 433 -24.02 -5.88 -0.69
N THR A 434 -25.32 -5.91 -0.97
CA THR A 434 -26.06 -4.73 -1.45
C THR A 434 -26.52 -3.90 -0.27
N LEU A 435 -26.17 -2.62 -0.27
CA LEU A 435 -26.57 -1.63 0.73
C LEU A 435 -27.61 -0.68 0.12
N THR A 436 -28.66 -0.36 0.86
CA THR A 436 -29.67 0.61 0.43
C THR A 436 -29.76 1.73 1.45
N PHE A 437 -29.72 2.97 0.96
CA PHE A 437 -29.77 4.16 1.80
C PHE A 437 -31.02 5.00 1.50
N ASN A 438 -31.57 5.63 2.54
CA ASN A 438 -32.54 6.71 2.43
C ASN A 438 -31.91 7.98 3.00
N GLY A 439 -31.55 8.94 2.14
CA GLY A 439 -30.64 10.01 2.55
C GLY A 439 -29.31 9.43 3.01
N SER A 440 -28.81 9.82 4.17
CA SER A 440 -27.56 9.27 4.74
C SER A 440 -27.76 7.94 5.49
N GLN A 441 -29.00 7.55 5.78
CA GLN A 441 -29.31 6.44 6.67
C GLN A 441 -29.35 5.11 5.92
N LEU A 442 -28.66 4.08 6.43
CA LEU A 442 -28.80 2.71 5.94
C LEU A 442 -30.20 2.19 6.28
N VAL A 443 -30.94 1.70 5.29
CA VAL A 443 -32.31 1.17 5.46
C VAL A 443 -32.45 -0.28 5.04
N ASP A 444 -31.48 -0.83 4.30
CA ASP A 444 -31.42 -2.24 3.99
C ASP A 444 -29.98 -2.68 3.69
N ALA A 445 -29.67 -3.93 3.99
CA ALA A 445 -28.39 -4.57 3.72
C ALA A 445 -28.63 -6.06 3.48
N VAL A 446 -28.28 -6.55 2.29
CA VAL A 446 -28.64 -7.89 1.85
C VAL A 446 -27.48 -8.55 1.11
N VAL A 447 -27.23 -9.82 1.40
CA VAL A 447 -26.45 -10.69 0.51
C VAL A 447 -27.43 -11.36 -0.45
N PRO A 448 -27.40 -11.03 -1.76
CA PRO A 448 -28.33 -11.61 -2.72
C PRO A 448 -28.18 -13.13 -2.82
N ALA A 449 -29.24 -13.80 -3.29
CA ALA A 449 -29.12 -15.20 -3.72
C ALA A 449 -28.10 -15.31 -4.87
N ASN A 450 -27.45 -16.47 -4.97
CA ASN A 450 -26.35 -16.77 -5.88
C ASN A 450 -25.05 -15.99 -5.61
N THR A 451 -24.93 -15.30 -4.48
CA THR A 451 -23.65 -14.71 -4.06
C THR A 451 -22.72 -15.79 -3.54
N ALA A 452 -21.44 -15.74 -3.92
CA ALA A 452 -20.44 -16.65 -3.39
C ALA A 452 -19.99 -16.20 -1.99
N TYR A 453 -19.76 -17.20 -1.15
CA TYR A 453 -19.07 -17.09 0.12
C TYR A 453 -17.81 -17.93 0.06
N SER A 454 -16.70 -17.40 0.58
CA SER A 454 -15.51 -18.18 0.87
C SER A 454 -15.30 -18.24 2.38
N PHE A 455 -14.94 -19.41 2.89
CA PHE A 455 -14.71 -19.66 4.30
C PHE A 455 -13.36 -20.31 4.51
N ARG A 456 -12.70 -19.94 5.61
CA ARG A 456 -11.56 -20.65 6.17
C ARG A 456 -11.68 -20.69 7.68
N VAL A 457 -11.42 -21.85 8.26
CA VAL A 457 -11.18 -22.04 9.69
C VAL A 457 -9.78 -22.61 9.83
N SER A 458 -8.92 -21.96 10.61
CA SER A 458 -7.54 -22.38 10.85
C SER A 458 -7.25 -22.43 12.35
N GLY A 459 -6.21 -23.19 12.76
CA GLY A 459 -5.85 -23.39 14.17
C GLY A 459 -5.99 -24.85 14.59
N GLY A 460 -6.69 -25.10 15.70
CA GLY A 460 -7.00 -26.47 16.15
C GLY A 460 -7.96 -27.23 15.23
N LEU A 461 -8.71 -26.49 14.40
CA LEU A 461 -9.53 -26.98 13.30
C LEU A 461 -8.99 -26.41 11.99
N SER A 462 -9.00 -27.22 10.93
CA SER A 462 -8.64 -26.80 9.57
C SER A 462 -9.75 -27.18 8.60
N VAL A 463 -10.49 -26.17 8.11
CA VAL A 463 -11.63 -26.33 7.20
C VAL A 463 -11.63 -25.17 6.22
N ALA A 464 -11.81 -25.45 4.93
CA ALA A 464 -12.07 -24.43 3.92
C ALA A 464 -13.27 -24.83 3.07
N ALA A 465 -14.09 -23.86 2.69
CA ALA A 465 -15.26 -24.10 1.85
C ALA A 465 -15.61 -22.87 1.00
N SER A 466 -15.97 -23.11 -0.25
CA SER A 466 -16.61 -22.10 -1.11
C SER A 466 -18.07 -22.51 -1.31
N LEU A 467 -18.99 -21.66 -0.89
CA LEU A 467 -20.42 -21.92 -0.92
C LEU A 467 -21.13 -20.87 -1.78
N THR A 468 -22.24 -21.26 -2.40
CA THR A 468 -23.13 -20.31 -3.10
C THR A 468 -24.39 -20.09 -2.28
N ASN A 469 -24.80 -18.84 -2.12
CA ASN A 469 -25.96 -18.50 -1.33
C ASN A 469 -27.25 -18.96 -2.00
N ALA A 470 -27.97 -19.91 -1.38
CA ALA A 470 -29.18 -20.45 -1.97
C ALA A 470 -30.38 -19.48 -1.96
N ALA A 471 -30.42 -18.59 -0.97
CA ALA A 471 -31.45 -17.56 -0.78
C ALA A 471 -30.82 -16.29 -0.25
N ALA A 472 -31.49 -15.14 -0.37
CA ALA A 472 -30.94 -13.88 0.13
C ALA A 472 -30.83 -13.90 1.66
N ASP A 473 -29.70 -13.43 2.19
CA ASP A 473 -29.52 -13.21 3.63
C ASP A 473 -29.67 -11.73 3.95
N SER A 474 -30.53 -11.38 4.90
CA SER A 474 -30.58 -10.02 5.42
C SER A 474 -29.44 -9.82 6.43
N LEU A 475 -28.62 -8.81 6.17
CA LEU A 475 -27.62 -8.28 7.09
C LEU A 475 -28.08 -6.95 7.70
N PHE A 476 -29.36 -6.59 7.60
CA PHE A 476 -29.87 -5.33 8.13
C PHE A 476 -30.33 -5.47 9.58
N SER A 477 -30.02 -4.47 10.40
CA SER A 477 -30.61 -4.25 11.72
C SER A 477 -31.07 -2.81 11.84
N SER A 478 -32.24 -2.59 12.46
CA SER A 478 -32.72 -1.24 12.76
C SER A 478 -31.99 -0.58 13.95
N ALA A 479 -31.07 -1.28 14.60
CA ALA A 479 -30.22 -0.71 15.65
C ALA A 479 -29.44 0.50 15.14
N ASN A 480 -29.17 1.47 16.03
CA ASN A 480 -28.46 2.72 15.72
C ASN A 480 -29.10 3.55 14.58
N GLY A 481 -30.38 3.32 14.28
CA GLY A 481 -31.03 3.93 13.12
C GLY A 481 -30.63 3.28 11.78
N GLY A 482 -29.95 2.14 11.77
CA GLY A 482 -29.50 1.47 10.56
C GLY A 482 -28.11 0.90 10.75
N SER A 483 -28.02 -0.42 10.85
CA SER A 483 -26.75 -1.11 11.09
C SER A 483 -26.57 -2.29 10.15
N LEU A 484 -25.31 -2.55 9.79
CA LEU A 484 -24.88 -3.81 9.23
C LEU A 484 -24.74 -4.83 10.36
N ASN A 485 -25.55 -5.88 10.34
CA ASN A 485 -25.53 -7.00 11.26
C ASN A 485 -24.63 -8.10 10.70
N LEU A 486 -23.61 -8.50 11.46
CA LEU A 486 -22.65 -9.55 11.11
C LEU A 486 -22.90 -10.78 12.00
N PRO A 487 -23.82 -11.68 11.63
CA PRO A 487 -24.23 -12.81 12.45
C PRO A 487 -23.28 -14.01 12.32
N PHE A 488 -22.44 -14.25 13.34
CA PHE A 488 -21.50 -15.37 13.36
C PHE A 488 -22.22 -16.72 13.23
N THR A 489 -23.33 -16.88 13.92
CA THR A 489 -24.12 -18.13 13.93
C THR A 489 -24.71 -18.46 12.57
N THR A 490 -25.10 -17.46 11.78
CA THR A 490 -25.56 -17.66 10.39
C THR A 490 -24.42 -18.17 9.51
N PHE A 491 -23.25 -17.55 9.60
CA PHE A 491 -22.07 -17.94 8.81
C PHE A 491 -21.59 -19.35 9.16
N LEU A 492 -21.43 -19.66 10.44
CA LEU A 492 -21.10 -21.02 10.90
C LEU A 492 -22.21 -22.03 10.55
N GLY A 493 -23.47 -21.60 10.59
CA GLY A 493 -24.62 -22.40 10.19
C GLY A 493 -24.56 -22.84 8.73
N LYS A 494 -24.06 -21.98 7.82
CA LYS A 494 -23.85 -22.33 6.41
C LYS A 494 -22.80 -23.43 6.24
N LEU A 495 -21.67 -23.33 6.95
CA LEU A 495 -20.63 -24.37 6.97
C LEU A 495 -21.14 -25.70 7.53
N ARG A 496 -22.00 -25.65 8.57
CA ARG A 496 -22.64 -26.85 9.10
C ARG A 496 -23.58 -27.49 8.09
N SER A 497 -24.43 -26.69 7.46
CA SER A 497 -25.39 -27.17 6.45
C SER A 497 -24.72 -27.74 5.20
N SER A 498 -23.51 -27.28 4.86
CA SER A 498 -22.71 -27.87 3.77
C SER A 498 -21.99 -29.15 4.18
N GLY A 499 -22.05 -29.55 5.45
CA GLY A 499 -21.34 -30.71 6.00
C GLY A 499 -19.86 -30.45 6.31
N ALA A 500 -19.38 -29.21 6.18
CA ALA A 500 -17.99 -28.86 6.47
C ALA A 500 -17.69 -28.80 7.97
N LEU A 501 -18.72 -28.55 8.79
CA LEU A 501 -18.63 -28.56 10.26
C LEU A 501 -19.74 -29.41 10.88
N SER A 502 -19.41 -30.07 12.00
CA SER A 502 -20.39 -30.65 12.92
C SER A 502 -20.95 -29.60 13.88
N GLN A 503 -22.07 -29.91 14.56
CA GLN A 503 -22.63 -29.02 15.58
C GLN A 503 -21.63 -28.72 16.72
N ALA A 504 -20.90 -29.74 17.17
CA ALA A 504 -19.91 -29.57 18.23
C ALA A 504 -18.77 -28.62 17.83
N GLN A 505 -18.37 -28.63 16.55
CA GLN A 505 -17.38 -27.69 16.02
C GLN A 505 -17.96 -26.27 15.92
N VAL A 506 -19.20 -26.10 15.46
CA VAL A 506 -19.89 -24.79 15.50
C VAL A 506 -19.90 -24.24 16.93
N ASP A 507 -20.31 -25.06 17.90
CA ASP A 507 -20.37 -24.65 19.30
C ASP A 507 -18.99 -24.27 19.87
N ALA A 508 -17.91 -24.85 19.35
CA ALA A 508 -16.54 -24.53 19.75
C ALA A 508 -16.01 -23.22 19.11
N LEU A 509 -16.59 -22.80 17.99
CA LEU A 509 -16.24 -21.58 17.26
C LEU A 509 -17.13 -20.38 17.63
N THR A 510 -18.22 -20.58 18.36
CA THR A 510 -19.10 -19.51 18.85
C THR A 510 -18.62 -18.97 20.20
N PRO A 511 -18.30 -17.66 20.32
CA PRO A 511 -17.91 -17.06 21.60
C PRO A 511 -19.06 -17.08 22.61
N LYS A 512 -18.84 -17.76 23.76
CA LYS A 512 -19.87 -18.00 24.78
C LYS A 512 -19.37 -17.99 26.23
N ALA A 513 -18.09 -17.69 26.40
CA ALA A 513 -17.41 -17.64 27.69
C ALA A 513 -16.59 -16.35 27.77
N THR A 514 -16.12 -16.01 28.99
CA THR A 514 -15.22 -14.88 29.17
C THR A 514 -14.00 -15.06 28.28
N SER A 515 -13.84 -14.17 27.31
CA SER A 515 -12.83 -14.31 26.28
C SER A 515 -12.53 -12.97 25.64
N THR A 516 -11.28 -12.80 25.22
CA THR A 516 -10.80 -11.64 24.48
C THR A 516 -10.36 -12.12 23.12
N PHE A 517 -10.92 -11.56 22.06
CA PHE A 517 -10.64 -12.00 20.70
C PHE A 517 -10.61 -10.84 19.70
N PRO A 518 -9.68 -10.88 18.74
CA PRO A 518 -9.65 -9.91 17.65
C PRO A 518 -10.83 -10.14 16.70
N VAL A 519 -11.35 -9.04 16.16
CA VAL A 519 -12.33 -9.00 15.09
C VAL A 519 -11.83 -8.02 14.03
N THR A 520 -11.80 -8.48 12.79
CA THR A 520 -11.46 -7.66 11.63
C THR A 520 -12.63 -7.65 10.66
N PHE A 521 -13.02 -6.46 10.23
CA PHE A 521 -13.92 -6.23 9.12
C PHE A 521 -13.16 -5.48 8.03
N ALA A 522 -13.22 -5.96 6.80
CA ALA A 522 -12.65 -5.30 5.64
C ALA A 522 -13.72 -5.15 4.57
N THR A 523 -13.72 -4.02 3.86
CA THR A 523 -14.47 -3.88 2.62
C THR A 523 -13.50 -3.63 1.49
N THR A 524 -13.62 -4.34 0.37
CA THR A 524 -12.74 -4.02 -0.76
C THR A 524 -13.18 -2.75 -1.45
N THR A 525 -12.18 -2.02 -1.89
CA THR A 525 -12.26 -1.08 -3.00
C THR A 525 -12.08 -1.86 -4.32
N GLY A 526 -12.71 -3.00 -4.54
CA GLY A 526 -12.05 -4.07 -5.33
C GLY A 526 -12.31 -4.14 -6.84
N LEU A 527 -13.34 -3.49 -7.37
CA LEU A 527 -13.62 -3.53 -8.81
C LEU A 527 -13.61 -2.11 -9.38
N PRO A 528 -12.96 -1.85 -10.53
CA PRO A 528 -12.99 -0.54 -11.18
C PRO A 528 -14.44 -0.02 -11.28
N GLY A 529 -14.72 1.10 -10.60
CA GLY A 529 -16.06 1.70 -10.53
C GLY A 529 -16.93 1.28 -9.34
N ARG A 530 -16.36 0.59 -8.33
CA ARG A 530 -17.03 0.22 -7.06
C ARG A 530 -16.21 0.56 -5.81
N ASP A 531 -15.21 1.41 -5.95
CA ASP A 531 -14.36 1.81 -4.83
C ASP A 531 -15.15 2.66 -3.84
N VAL A 532 -15.27 2.16 -2.61
CA VAL A 532 -15.91 2.86 -1.51
C VAL A 532 -14.88 3.14 -0.43
N ARG A 533 -14.74 4.41 -0.06
CA ARG A 533 -13.93 4.79 1.10
C ARG A 533 -14.76 4.62 2.36
N VAL A 534 -14.13 4.15 3.44
CA VAL A 534 -14.79 4.02 4.74
C VAL A 534 -14.09 4.94 5.75
N GLY A 535 -14.88 5.70 6.48
CA GLY A 535 -14.45 6.49 7.62
C GLY A 535 -15.07 6.00 8.92
N MET A 536 -14.53 6.46 10.04
CA MET A 536 -15.07 6.21 11.38
C MET A 536 -15.45 7.53 12.03
N LEU A 537 -16.61 7.56 12.70
CA LEU A 537 -17.02 8.70 13.49
C LEU A 537 -16.26 8.70 14.81
N VAL A 538 -15.37 9.67 14.99
CA VAL A 538 -14.59 9.87 16.20
C VAL A 538 -14.86 11.28 16.70
N ASN A 539 -15.41 11.42 17.91
CA ASN A 539 -15.74 12.71 18.51
C ASN A 539 -16.57 13.64 17.61
N ASN A 540 -17.56 13.09 16.90
CA ASN A 540 -18.41 13.77 15.91
C ASN A 540 -17.71 14.27 14.64
N ASP A 541 -16.47 13.85 14.37
CA ASP A 541 -15.80 14.06 13.08
C ASP A 541 -15.52 12.72 12.39
N ILE A 542 -15.33 12.76 11.06
CA ILE A 542 -15.04 11.57 10.27
C ILE A 542 -13.52 11.45 10.14
N ALA A 543 -12.96 10.41 10.76
CA ALA A 543 -11.56 10.01 10.61
C ALA A 543 -11.42 8.87 9.58
N PHE A 544 -10.21 8.64 9.08
CA PHE A 544 -9.91 7.49 8.23
C PHE A 544 -10.16 6.17 8.98
N ALA A 545 -10.81 5.22 8.31
CA ALA A 545 -10.77 3.84 8.74
C ALA A 545 -9.36 3.27 8.50
N LYS A 546 -8.98 2.25 9.27
CA LYS A 546 -7.68 1.58 9.09
C LYS A 546 -7.79 0.61 7.91
N THR A 547 -6.67 0.38 7.22
CA THR A 547 -6.61 -0.72 6.24
C THR A 547 -6.78 -2.06 6.94
N ALA A 548 -7.66 -2.89 6.41
CA ALA A 548 -7.98 -4.21 6.93
C ALA A 548 -7.83 -5.26 5.83
N LEU A 549 -7.45 -6.47 6.24
CA LEU A 549 -7.25 -7.62 5.38
C LEU A 549 -7.98 -8.81 6.00
N VAL A 550 -8.76 -9.52 5.19
CA VAL A 550 -9.31 -10.84 5.50
C VAL A 550 -8.99 -11.75 4.34
N LYS A 551 -8.56 -12.98 4.63
CA LYS A 551 -8.14 -13.95 3.62
C LYS A 551 -8.67 -15.33 3.96
N THR A 552 -9.14 -16.04 2.95
CA THR A 552 -9.41 -17.48 2.96
C THR A 552 -8.40 -18.20 2.07
N ASP A 553 -8.54 -19.51 1.87
CA ASP A 553 -7.65 -20.25 0.97
C ASP A 553 -7.90 -19.92 -0.51
N ALA A 554 -9.09 -19.42 -0.84
CA ALA A 554 -9.49 -19.12 -2.22
C ALA A 554 -9.49 -17.62 -2.53
N GLU A 555 -9.73 -16.78 -1.53
CA GLU A 555 -10.09 -15.38 -1.73
C GLU A 555 -9.40 -14.46 -0.72
N MET A 556 -9.25 -13.19 -1.10
CA MET A 556 -8.71 -12.15 -0.23
C MET A 556 -9.51 -10.86 -0.39
N VAL A 557 -9.76 -10.15 0.71
CA VAL A 557 -10.40 -8.84 0.75
C VAL A 557 -9.50 -7.88 1.51
N VAL A 558 -9.07 -6.82 0.83
CA VAL A 558 -8.26 -5.72 1.35
C VAL A 558 -8.95 -4.39 1.05
N GLY A 559 -9.02 -3.52 2.05
CA GLY A 559 -9.47 -2.14 1.90
C GLY A 559 -9.73 -1.48 3.24
N ASP A 560 -10.53 -0.40 3.24
CA ASP A 560 -10.88 0.32 4.46
C ASP A 560 -11.77 -0.55 5.36
N GLY A 561 -11.52 -0.52 6.67
CA GLY A 561 -12.23 -1.40 7.60
C GLY A 561 -11.99 -1.12 9.08
N LEU A 562 -12.38 -2.10 9.90
CA LEU A 562 -12.30 -2.04 11.35
C LEU A 562 -11.44 -3.20 11.86
N LYS A 563 -10.49 -2.89 12.74
CA LYS A 563 -9.79 -3.88 13.58
C LYS A 563 -10.05 -3.51 15.03
N THR A 564 -10.67 -4.42 15.78
CA THR A 564 -11.00 -4.20 17.19
C THR A 564 -10.79 -5.50 17.97
N THR A 565 -10.47 -5.40 19.25
CA THR A 565 -10.44 -6.55 20.16
C THR A 565 -11.66 -6.52 21.05
N VAL A 566 -12.48 -7.58 20.98
CA VAL A 566 -13.68 -7.71 21.79
C VAL A 566 -13.38 -8.58 23.01
N THR A 567 -13.59 -8.04 24.21
CA THR A 567 -13.67 -8.80 25.45
C THR A 567 -15.13 -9.06 25.78
N LEU A 568 -15.55 -10.32 25.65
CA LEU A 568 -16.87 -10.78 26.09
C LEU A 568 -16.79 -11.17 27.57
N ASN A 569 -17.71 -10.64 28.39
CA ASN A 569 -17.95 -11.04 29.77
C ASN A 569 -19.41 -11.56 29.87
N PRO A 570 -19.63 -12.87 29.77
CA PRO A 570 -20.97 -13.47 29.72
C PRO A 570 -21.89 -13.11 30.90
#